data_AF-A0A348UXB4-F1
#
_entry.id   AF-A0A348UXB4-F1
#
_cell.length_a   1.000
_cell.length_b   1.000
_cell.length_c   1.000
_cell.angle_alpha   90.00
_cell.angle_beta   90.00
_cell.angle_gamma   90.00
#
_symmetry.space_group_name_H-M   'P 1'
#
loop_
_entity.id
_entity.type
_entity.pdbx_description
1 polymer ?
#
loop_
_entity_poly.entity_id
_entity_poly.type
_entity_poly.pdbx_seq_one_letter_code
_entity_poly.pdbx_strand_id
1 'polypeptide(L)'
;MVMNKEKFAGLIMVLAENFGGEPSEALLEMWWSMANKDGITADQFAGAAEEIIRTRKYKTMPTYAEIVEAIHGSVEDKAQVQVDIALSTMQRLEWGQAPKFDDPVTARLMTTRWDIAWYRQVEEKAIPFWRKEFIEAYKSYSRAEAVVQIGYSGNGRDIRQLAQGIGKTI
;
A
#
# COMPACT_ATOMS: atom_id res chain seq x y z
N MET A 1 2.54 21.21 11.48
CA MET A 1 3.73 22.08 11.31
C MET A 1 4.73 21.40 10.36
N VAL A 2 5.42 22.13 9.46
CA VAL A 2 6.44 21.51 8.57
C VAL A 2 7.59 20.98 9.43
N MET A 3 7.99 19.74 9.21
CA MET A 3 9.09 19.12 9.95
C MET A 3 10.41 19.77 9.53
N ASN A 4 11.28 20.08 10.48
CA ASN A 4 12.66 20.47 10.20
C ASN A 4 13.61 19.40 10.75
N LYS A 5 14.83 19.40 10.21
CA LYS A 5 15.81 18.34 10.47
C LYS A 5 16.24 18.26 11.94
N GLU A 6 16.32 19.40 12.63
CA GLU A 6 16.66 19.47 14.06
C GLU A 6 15.59 18.84 14.94
N LYS A 7 14.31 19.18 14.70
CA LYS A 7 13.18 18.60 15.43
C LYS A 7 13.06 17.11 15.16
N PHE A 8 13.29 16.69 13.92
CA PHE A 8 13.33 15.27 13.55
C PHE A 8 14.42 14.50 14.29
N ALA A 9 15.65 15.01 14.28
CA ALA A 9 16.77 14.40 15.01
C ALA A 9 16.46 14.31 16.50
N GLY A 10 15.89 15.37 17.11
CA GLY A 10 15.45 15.36 18.50
C GLY A 10 14.44 14.25 18.81
N LEU A 11 13.45 14.02 17.95
CA LEU A 11 12.47 12.94 18.12
C LEU A 11 13.12 11.55 18.05
N ILE A 12 14.08 11.35 17.14
CA ILE A 12 14.82 10.08 17.07
C ILE A 12 15.69 9.90 18.31
N MET A 13 16.33 10.95 18.82
CA MET A 13 17.11 10.87 20.06
C MET A 13 16.25 10.46 21.26
N VAL A 14 15.02 10.96 21.38
CA VAL A 14 14.08 10.54 22.43
C VAL A 14 13.72 9.05 22.33
N LEU A 15 13.54 8.54 21.11
CA LEU A 15 13.35 7.11 20.87
C LEU A 15 14.61 6.32 21.23
N ALA A 16 15.77 6.81 20.83
CA ALA A 16 17.06 6.19 21.12
C ALA A 16 17.29 6.06 22.64
N GLU A 17 17.00 7.12 23.42
CA GLU A 17 17.09 7.11 24.87
C GLU A 17 16.13 6.11 25.54
N ASN A 18 14.88 6.00 25.06
CA ASN A 18 13.91 5.04 25.61
C ASN A 18 14.26 3.58 25.29
N PHE A 19 14.89 3.34 24.15
CA PHE A 19 15.15 2.00 23.62
C PHE A 19 16.65 1.66 23.52
N GLY A 20 17.49 2.34 24.30
CA GLY A 20 18.92 2.06 24.44
C GLY A 20 19.71 2.04 23.13
N GLY A 21 19.28 2.81 22.14
CA GLY A 21 19.94 2.94 20.85
C GLY A 21 20.84 4.17 20.77
N GLU A 22 21.75 4.19 19.80
CA GLU A 22 22.52 5.39 19.44
C GLU A 22 22.51 5.51 17.91
N PRO A 23 21.61 6.32 17.34
CA PRO A 23 21.48 6.45 15.90
C PRO A 23 22.71 7.12 15.32
N SER A 24 23.30 6.52 14.29
CA SER A 24 24.38 7.15 13.54
C SER A 24 23.85 8.34 12.73
N GLU A 25 24.73 9.29 12.42
CA GLU A 25 24.39 10.43 11.55
C GLU A 25 23.85 9.94 10.19
N ALA A 26 24.46 8.92 9.61
CA ALA A 26 23.99 8.31 8.36
C ALA A 26 22.56 7.74 8.47
N LEU A 27 22.19 7.16 9.62
CA LEU A 27 20.84 6.66 9.85
C LEU A 27 19.83 7.81 9.94
N LEU A 28 20.19 8.90 10.65
CA LEU A 28 19.37 10.10 10.76
C LEU A 28 19.12 10.74 9.39
N GLU A 29 20.14 10.88 8.55
CA GLU A 29 20.00 11.39 7.18
C GLU A 29 19.05 10.52 6.35
N MET A 30 19.22 9.19 6.42
CA MET A 30 18.40 8.27 5.66
C MET A 30 16.94 8.35 6.09
N TRP A 31 16.67 8.32 7.40
CA TRP A 31 15.31 8.42 7.91
C TRP A 31 14.69 9.78 7.63
N TRP A 32 15.47 10.85 7.68
CA TRP A 32 15.00 12.19 7.31
C TRP A 32 14.58 12.25 5.84
N SER A 33 15.39 11.65 4.95
CA SER A 33 15.04 11.57 3.53
C SER A 33 13.78 10.73 3.29
N MET A 34 13.60 9.63 4.02
CA MET A 34 12.39 8.79 3.91
C MET A 34 11.16 9.57 4.40
N ALA A 35 11.23 10.20 5.57
CA ALA A 35 10.11 10.93 6.15
C ALA A 35 9.65 12.10 5.26
N ASN A 36 10.58 12.79 4.60
CA ASN A 36 10.24 13.82 3.62
C ASN A 36 9.56 13.23 2.37
N LYS A 37 10.08 12.12 1.86
CA LYS A 37 9.51 11.45 0.67
C LYS A 37 8.08 10.97 0.95
N ASP A 38 7.83 10.49 2.16
CA ASP A 38 6.53 10.01 2.61
C ASP A 38 5.58 11.16 3.04
N GLY A 39 6.05 12.41 3.02
CA GLY A 39 5.25 13.58 3.39
C GLY A 39 4.87 13.63 4.88
N ILE A 40 5.64 12.97 5.74
CA ILE A 40 5.38 12.88 7.17
C ILE A 40 5.62 14.23 7.84
N THR A 41 4.61 14.71 8.57
CA THR A 41 4.70 15.94 9.36
C THR A 41 5.34 15.68 10.72
N ALA A 42 5.85 16.75 11.35
CA ALA A 42 6.44 16.66 12.69
C ALA A 42 5.44 16.13 13.74
N ASP A 43 4.17 16.50 13.59
CA ASP A 43 3.11 16.15 14.55
C ASP A 43 2.74 14.66 14.41
N GLN A 44 2.71 14.13 13.18
CA GLN A 44 2.54 12.70 12.92
C GLN A 44 3.70 11.88 13.49
N PHE A 45 4.94 12.30 13.24
CA PHE A 45 6.12 11.59 13.75
C PHE A 45 6.15 11.59 15.29
N ALA A 46 5.86 12.73 15.92
CA ALA A 46 5.80 12.84 17.37
C ALA A 46 4.70 11.94 17.95
N GLY A 47 3.50 11.94 17.37
CA GLY A 47 2.41 11.07 17.80
C GLY A 47 2.77 9.58 17.72
N ALA A 48 3.39 9.16 16.62
CA ALA A 48 3.87 7.79 16.47
C ALA A 48 4.98 7.42 17.45
N ALA A 49 5.93 8.33 17.71
CA ALA A 49 6.97 8.11 18.71
C ALA A 49 6.37 7.93 20.12
N GLU A 50 5.39 8.77 20.50
CA GLU A 50 4.68 8.64 21.76
C GLU A 50 3.91 7.32 21.87
N GLU A 51 3.20 6.92 20.82
CA GLU A 51 2.48 5.66 20.78
C GLU A 51 3.42 4.46 20.96
N ILE A 52 4.55 4.45 20.25
CA ILE A 52 5.55 3.39 20.35
C ILE A 52 6.13 3.33 21.75
N ILE A 53 6.49 4.46 22.37
CA ILE A 53 7.00 4.48 23.75
C ILE A 53 5.97 3.89 24.72
N ARG A 54 4.67 4.16 24.52
CA ARG A 54 3.61 3.68 25.41
C ARG A 54 3.28 2.20 25.24
N THR A 55 3.40 1.67 24.03
CA THR A 55 2.85 0.35 23.67
C THR A 55 3.90 -0.72 23.46
N ARG A 56 5.11 -0.33 23.00
CA ARG A 56 6.19 -1.26 22.69
C ARG A 56 6.81 -1.81 23.97
N LYS A 57 6.88 -3.14 24.04
CA LYS A 57 7.48 -3.87 25.18
C LYS A 57 8.96 -4.21 24.97
N TYR A 58 9.42 -4.19 23.72
CA TYR A 58 10.80 -4.51 23.36
C TYR A 58 11.71 -3.33 23.67
N LYS A 59 12.90 -3.62 24.21
CA LYS A 59 13.89 -2.60 24.55
C LYS A 59 14.76 -2.17 23.37
N THR A 60 14.54 -2.71 22.18
CA THR A 60 15.29 -2.35 20.98
C THR A 60 14.64 -1.17 20.28
N MET A 61 15.47 -0.32 19.68
CA MET A 61 15.03 0.85 18.92
C MET A 61 13.98 0.42 17.89
N PRO A 62 12.82 1.11 17.81
CA PRO A 62 11.87 0.87 16.73
C PRO A 62 12.52 1.16 15.38
N THR A 63 12.10 0.43 14.35
CA THR A 63 12.49 0.67 12.97
C THR A 63 11.66 1.81 12.38
N TYR A 64 12.15 2.39 11.27
CA TYR A 64 11.36 3.38 10.51
C TYR A 64 10.01 2.81 10.06
N ALA A 65 9.95 1.52 9.68
CA ALA A 65 8.70 0.87 9.29
C ALA A 65 7.67 0.88 10.43
N GLU A 66 8.10 0.60 11.66
CA GLU A 66 7.21 0.63 12.83
C GLU A 66 6.70 2.05 13.14
N ILE A 67 7.50 3.09 12.86
CA ILE A 67 7.05 4.49 12.95
C ILE A 67 5.96 4.77 11.89
N VAL A 68 6.19 4.36 10.65
CA VAL A 68 5.23 4.55 9.56
C VAL A 68 3.91 3.81 9.85
N GLU A 69 4.00 2.58 10.39
CA GLU A 69 2.83 1.81 10.82
C GLU A 69 2.06 2.48 11.95
N ALA A 70 2.73 3.11 12.92
CA ALA A 70 2.05 3.89 13.96
C ALA A 70 1.37 5.16 13.40
N ILE A 71 1.90 5.77 12.33
CA ILE A 71 1.28 6.94 11.70
C ILE A 71 0.05 6.55 10.86
N HIS A 72 0.15 5.51 10.05
CA HIS A 72 -0.83 5.20 9.01
C HIS A 72 -1.67 3.96 9.28
N GLY A 73 -1.39 3.24 10.37
CA GLY A 73 -1.86 1.87 10.58
C GLY A 73 -1.06 0.88 9.74
N SER A 74 -1.19 -0.41 10.06
CA SER A 74 -0.56 -1.44 9.24
C SER A 74 -1.29 -1.60 7.89
N VAL A 75 -0.58 -2.09 6.87
CA VAL A 75 -1.20 -2.45 5.59
C VAL A 75 -2.32 -3.49 5.79
N GLU A 76 -2.19 -4.32 6.82
CA GLU A 76 -3.22 -5.28 7.22
C GLU A 76 -4.47 -4.59 7.75
N ASP A 77 -4.33 -3.64 8.67
CA ASP A 77 -5.47 -2.88 9.20
C ASP A 77 -6.19 -2.12 8.08
N LYS A 78 -5.42 -1.50 7.19
CA LYS A 78 -5.98 -0.82 6.01
C LYS A 78 -6.73 -1.79 5.11
N ALA A 79 -6.15 -2.96 4.81
CA ALA A 79 -6.81 -4.00 4.02
C ALA A 79 -8.13 -4.47 4.68
N GLN A 80 -8.13 -4.58 6.01
CA GLN A 80 -9.29 -4.96 6.81
C GLN A 80 -10.43 -3.94 6.69
N VAL A 81 -10.10 -2.66 6.78
CA VAL A 81 -11.09 -1.58 6.59
C VAL A 81 -11.61 -1.57 5.15
N GLN A 82 -10.71 -1.72 4.18
CA GLN A 82 -11.06 -1.69 2.75
C GLN A 82 -11.95 -2.87 2.33
N VAL A 83 -11.74 -4.06 2.88
CA VAL A 83 -12.61 -5.21 2.58
C VAL A 83 -14.03 -5.02 3.11
N ASP A 84 -14.18 -4.40 4.28
CA ASP A 84 -15.49 -4.09 4.85
C ASP A 84 -16.21 -2.98 4.07
N ILE A 85 -15.47 -1.98 3.57
CA ILE A 85 -15.98 -0.96 2.64
C ILE A 85 -16.42 -1.61 1.33
N ALA A 86 -15.61 -2.50 0.76
CA ALA A 86 -15.95 -3.21 -0.48
C ALA A 86 -17.24 -4.01 -0.34
N LEU A 87 -17.37 -4.82 0.72
CA LEU A 87 -18.57 -5.61 1.01
C LEU A 87 -19.80 -4.72 1.18
N SER A 88 -19.73 -3.73 2.05
CA SER A 88 -20.86 -2.86 2.34
C SER A 88 -21.30 -2.06 1.11
N THR A 89 -20.36 -1.65 0.25
CA THR A 89 -20.65 -1.00 -1.03
C THR A 89 -21.39 -1.97 -1.95
N MET A 90 -20.88 -3.19 -2.13
CA MET A 90 -21.52 -4.19 -3.00
C MET A 90 -22.93 -4.58 -2.52
N GLN A 91 -23.15 -4.68 -1.21
CA GLN A 91 -24.46 -4.98 -0.62
C GLN A 91 -25.51 -3.90 -0.90
N ARG A 92 -25.10 -2.64 -1.00
CA ARG A 92 -25.99 -1.49 -1.18
C ARG A 92 -26.28 -1.14 -2.63
N LEU A 93 -25.55 -1.73 -3.58
CA LEU A 93 -25.67 -1.37 -4.99
C LEU A 93 -26.90 -1.99 -5.64
N GLU A 94 -27.67 -1.13 -6.32
CA GLU A 94 -28.81 -1.55 -7.12
C GLU A 94 -28.37 -2.08 -8.50
N TRP A 95 -29.30 -2.68 -9.24
CA TRP A 95 -29.04 -3.14 -10.60
C TRP A 95 -28.66 -1.98 -11.53
N GLY A 96 -27.53 -2.13 -12.21
CA GLY A 96 -27.04 -1.18 -13.20
C GLY A 96 -26.06 -0.14 -12.63
N GLN A 97 -25.82 -0.18 -11.31
CA GLN A 97 -24.83 0.67 -10.67
C GLN A 97 -23.45 -0.01 -10.63
N ALA A 98 -22.40 0.77 -10.88
CA ALA A 98 -21.02 0.33 -10.74
C ALA A 98 -20.46 0.83 -9.40
N PRO A 99 -19.78 -0.03 -8.61
CA PRO A 99 -19.10 0.41 -7.39
C PRO A 99 -18.00 1.42 -7.73
N LYS A 100 -17.84 2.44 -6.88
CA LYS A 100 -16.72 3.37 -6.93
C LYS A 100 -15.97 3.31 -5.60
N PHE A 101 -14.65 3.23 -5.68
CA PHE A 101 -13.76 3.17 -4.53
C PHE A 101 -12.70 4.24 -4.67
N ASP A 102 -12.46 5.01 -3.61
CA ASP A 102 -11.44 6.05 -3.59
C ASP A 102 -10.03 5.46 -3.42
N ASP A 103 -9.91 4.33 -2.72
CA ASP A 103 -8.64 3.62 -2.59
C ASP A 103 -8.27 2.94 -3.91
N PRO A 104 -7.10 3.27 -4.52
CA PRO A 104 -6.74 2.78 -5.85
C PRO A 104 -6.49 1.27 -5.88
N VAL A 105 -6.03 0.68 -4.77
CA VAL A 105 -5.82 -0.77 -4.68
C VAL A 105 -7.17 -1.47 -4.64
N THR A 106 -8.11 -1.01 -3.80
CA THR A 106 -9.49 -1.51 -3.77
C THR A 106 -10.15 -1.36 -5.13
N ALA A 107 -10.10 -0.16 -5.74
CA ALA A 107 -10.68 0.09 -7.05
C ALA A 107 -10.15 -0.88 -8.12
N ARG A 108 -8.84 -1.10 -8.15
CA ARG A 108 -8.20 -2.06 -9.06
C ARG A 108 -8.69 -3.49 -8.79
N LEU A 109 -8.62 -3.97 -7.55
CA LEU A 109 -9.06 -5.32 -7.19
C LEU A 109 -10.52 -5.57 -7.58
N MET A 110 -11.38 -4.60 -7.30
CA MET A 110 -12.82 -4.70 -7.58
C MET A 110 -13.16 -4.52 -9.07
N THR A 111 -12.22 -4.04 -9.89
CA THR A 111 -12.38 -3.97 -11.35
C THR A 111 -11.78 -5.18 -12.05
N THR A 112 -10.65 -5.71 -11.56
CA THR A 112 -9.87 -6.75 -12.26
C THR A 112 -10.09 -8.17 -11.76
N ARG A 113 -10.52 -8.33 -10.50
CA ARG A 113 -10.63 -9.64 -9.85
C ARG A 113 -12.05 -9.97 -9.39
N TRP A 114 -12.70 -9.03 -8.70
CA TRP A 114 -13.99 -9.27 -8.07
C TRP A 114 -14.93 -8.12 -8.39
N ASP A 115 -15.62 -8.22 -9.52
CA ASP A 115 -16.61 -7.23 -9.91
C ASP A 115 -17.98 -7.47 -9.23
N ILE A 116 -18.94 -6.60 -9.52
CA ILE A 116 -20.30 -6.72 -8.98
C ILE A 116 -21.02 -7.99 -9.46
N ALA A 117 -20.66 -8.52 -10.63
CA ALA A 117 -21.26 -9.72 -11.18
C ALA A 117 -20.78 -10.96 -10.41
N TRP A 118 -19.50 -11.00 -10.02
CA TRP A 118 -18.95 -12.00 -9.12
C TRP A 118 -19.68 -11.97 -7.77
N TYR A 119 -19.86 -10.79 -7.16
CA TYR A 119 -20.51 -10.67 -5.85
C TYR A 119 -21.96 -11.17 -5.85
N ARG A 120 -22.70 -10.98 -6.94
CA ARG A 120 -24.09 -11.48 -7.05
C ARG A 120 -24.20 -12.99 -7.14
N GLN A 121 -23.10 -13.68 -7.47
CA GLN A 121 -23.04 -15.12 -7.63
C GLN A 121 -22.39 -15.81 -6.42
N VAL A 122 -21.69 -15.05 -5.57
CA VAL A 122 -21.00 -15.62 -4.42
C VAL A 122 -22.01 -16.03 -3.35
N GLU A 123 -21.89 -17.26 -2.87
CA GLU A 123 -22.68 -17.71 -1.73
C GLU A 123 -22.21 -17.04 -0.44
N GLU A 124 -23.14 -16.77 0.48
CA GLU A 124 -22.83 -16.12 1.76
C GLU A 124 -21.73 -16.87 2.54
N LYS A 125 -21.72 -18.20 2.46
CA LYS A 125 -20.71 -19.07 3.10
C LYS A 125 -19.29 -18.87 2.55
N ALA A 126 -19.14 -18.31 1.35
CA ALA A 126 -17.85 -18.05 0.71
C ALA A 126 -17.30 -16.66 1.04
N ILE A 127 -18.11 -15.76 1.64
CA ILE A 127 -17.69 -14.40 2.03
C ILE A 127 -16.47 -14.40 2.97
N PRO A 128 -16.36 -15.27 4.00
CA PRO A 128 -15.18 -15.29 4.85
C PRO A 128 -13.89 -15.69 4.11
N PHE A 129 -13.99 -16.55 3.10
CA PHE A 129 -12.84 -16.96 2.28
C PHE A 129 -12.42 -15.83 1.35
N TRP A 130 -13.38 -15.22 0.66
CA TRP A 130 -13.12 -14.04 -0.15
C TRP A 130 -12.52 -12.90 0.67
N ARG A 131 -12.97 -12.68 1.91
CA ARG A 131 -12.40 -11.65 2.79
C ARG A 131 -10.89 -11.86 2.97
N LYS A 132 -10.47 -13.10 3.24
CA LYS A 132 -9.05 -13.47 3.37
C LYS A 132 -8.29 -13.24 2.06
N GLU A 133 -8.83 -13.72 0.93
CA GLU A 133 -8.21 -13.53 -0.39
C GLU A 133 -8.08 -12.05 -0.78
N PHE A 134 -9.08 -11.24 -0.46
CA PHE A 134 -9.04 -9.79 -0.69
C PHE A 134 -7.90 -9.16 0.10
N ILE A 135 -7.77 -9.48 1.39
CA ILE A 135 -6.71 -8.93 2.26
C ILE A 135 -5.32 -9.31 1.74
N GLU A 136 -5.13 -10.57 1.37
CA GLU A 136 -3.86 -11.03 0.78
C GLU A 136 -3.54 -10.32 -0.53
N ALA A 137 -4.54 -10.18 -1.40
CA ALA A 137 -4.39 -9.44 -2.65
C ALA A 137 -4.04 -7.97 -2.39
N TYR A 138 -4.75 -7.31 -1.48
CA TYR A 138 -4.53 -5.93 -1.09
C TYR A 138 -3.10 -5.71 -0.61
N LYS A 139 -2.61 -6.57 0.28
CA LYS A 139 -1.21 -6.55 0.78
C LYS A 139 -0.21 -6.70 -0.35
N SER A 140 -0.49 -7.55 -1.34
CA SER A 140 0.37 -7.76 -2.51
C SER A 140 0.40 -6.51 -3.41
N TYR A 141 -0.76 -5.98 -3.78
CA TYR A 141 -0.86 -4.82 -4.67
C TYR A 141 -0.34 -3.53 -4.04
N SER A 142 -0.48 -3.37 -2.71
CA SER A 142 0.10 -2.24 -1.98
C SER A 142 1.63 -2.23 -2.01
N ARG A 143 2.26 -3.38 -2.28
CA ARG A 143 3.73 -3.51 -2.45
C ARG A 143 4.16 -3.49 -3.92
N ALA A 144 3.23 -3.67 -4.85
CA ALA A 144 3.49 -4.01 -6.24
C ALA A 144 3.48 -2.82 -7.22
N GLU A 145 3.61 -1.56 -6.76
CA GLU A 145 3.82 -0.41 -7.67
C GLU A 145 5.03 -0.62 -8.63
N ALA A 146 5.90 -1.60 -8.37
CA ALA A 146 7.06 -1.95 -9.19
C ALA A 146 6.85 -3.04 -10.26
N VAL A 147 5.69 -3.70 -10.36
CA VAL A 147 5.49 -4.74 -11.39
C VAL A 147 4.98 -4.11 -12.68
N VAL A 148 5.92 -3.78 -13.57
CA VAL A 148 5.64 -3.27 -14.92
C VAL A 148 4.86 -4.33 -15.70
N GLN A 149 3.63 -4.01 -16.07
CA GLN A 149 2.89 -4.81 -17.04
C GLN A 149 3.55 -4.60 -18.40
N ILE A 150 4.19 -5.64 -18.96
CA ILE A 150 4.72 -5.57 -20.33
C ILE A 150 3.51 -5.50 -21.26
N GLY A 151 3.23 -4.31 -21.80
CA GLY A 151 2.14 -4.10 -22.74
C GLY A 151 2.39 -4.84 -24.04
N TYR A 152 1.42 -5.63 -24.50
CA TYR A 152 1.43 -6.18 -25.85
C TYR A 152 1.00 -5.09 -26.83
N SER A 153 1.94 -4.22 -27.24
CA SER A 153 1.74 -3.28 -28.36
C SER A 153 2.03 -4.00 -29.68
N GLY A 154 1.13 -4.88 -30.09
CA GLY A 154 1.16 -5.50 -31.40
C GLY A 154 -0.08 -5.11 -32.19
N ASN A 155 -0.06 -3.98 -32.88
CA ASN A 155 -1.05 -3.74 -33.93
C ASN A 155 -0.83 -4.82 -35.00
N GLY A 156 -1.83 -5.69 -35.23
CA GLY A 156 -1.75 -6.81 -36.19
C GLY A 156 -1.46 -6.45 -37.65
N ARG A 157 -1.15 -5.18 -37.94
CA ARG A 157 -0.62 -4.68 -39.22
C ARG A 157 0.91 -4.81 -39.31
N ASP A 158 1.65 -4.71 -38.20
CA ASP A 158 3.12 -4.75 -38.19
C ASP A 158 3.66 -6.16 -38.48
N ILE A 159 2.96 -7.20 -38.04
CA ILE A 159 3.34 -8.61 -38.30
C ILE A 159 3.25 -8.93 -39.81
N ARG A 160 2.33 -8.29 -40.55
CA ARG A 160 2.18 -8.53 -42.00
C ARG A 160 3.27 -7.86 -42.83
N GLN A 161 3.82 -6.73 -42.38
CA GLN A 161 4.94 -6.08 -43.07
C GLN A 161 6.24 -6.87 -42.93
N LEU A 162 6.46 -7.52 -41.78
CA LEU A 162 7.62 -8.41 -41.58
C LEU A 162 7.52 -9.69 -42.43
N ALA A 163 6.32 -10.23 -42.64
CA ALA A 163 6.12 -11.42 -43.49
C ALA A 163 6.33 -11.15 -45.00
N GLN A 164 6.12 -9.91 -45.47
CA GLN A 164 6.29 -9.54 -46.89
C GLN A 164 7.75 -9.30 -47.29
N GLY A 165 8.66 -9.09 -46.32
CA GLY A 165 10.09 -8.86 -46.58
C GLY A 165 10.95 -10.12 -46.74
N ILE A 166 10.46 -11.28 -46.29
CA ILE A 166 11.27 -12.52 -46.23
C ILE A 166 11.19 -13.32 -47.56
N GLY A 167 10.25 -12.98 -48.45
CA GLY A 167 10.02 -13.70 -49.71
C GLY A 167 10.70 -13.12 -50.97
N LYS A 168 11.56 -12.10 -50.85
CA LYS A 168 12.27 -11.49 -51.99
C LYS A 168 13.78 -11.46 -51.78
N THR A 169 14.39 -12.61 -51.52
CA THR A 169 15.83 -12.79 -51.76
C THR A 169 16.14 -14.26 -52.02
N ILE A 170 15.81 -14.76 -53.22
CA ILE A 170 16.63 -15.68 -54.03
C ILE A 170 16.35 -15.36 -55.50
#